data_AF-F4HID0-F1
#
_entry.id   AF-F4HID0-F1
#
_cell.length_a   1.000
_cell.length_b   1.000
_cell.length_c   1.000
_cell.angle_alpha   90.00
_cell.angle_beta   90.00
_cell.angle_gamma   90.00
#
_symmetry.space_group_name_H-M   'P 1'
#
loop_
_entity.id
_entity.type
_entity.pdbx_description
1 polymer ?
#
loop_
_entity_poly.entity_id
_entity_poly.type
_entity_poly.pdbx_seq_one_letter_code
_entity_poly.pdbx_strand_id
1 'polypeptide(L)'
;MKHLLVSLIFLILLLGTQVHASSWSYIGYFKAGDKLVINENTTITIDYDKHKHVYFAIIENPDKKQVIVINDTRDVYIPKVMIRFTEFNNQTVISIQSENPLSIVVNPKESSISKYISEISKLKNKIAELTKENEQLNEKIKELNQKLSQNGKQQSTQTKQPQNFNQLQLKILNLTKENRKLKEELANLTKKYNALKGENQYLKEQLKTYQAVFSGLVSRVEQHAESDYIEQAKKSKKTAERLFISIILSGLFVGGFGLLLYRKKRKYYLE
;
A
#
# COMPACT_ATOMS: atom_id res chain seq x y z
N MET A 1 -57.76 -7.21 81.37
CA MET A 1 -58.02 -8.20 80.29
C MET A 1 -58.06 -7.61 78.88
N LYS A 2 -58.61 -6.40 78.64
CA LYS A 2 -58.68 -5.82 77.27
C LYS A 2 -57.33 -5.43 76.65
N HIS A 3 -56.33 -5.03 77.44
CA HIS A 3 -54.98 -4.73 76.92
C HIS A 3 -54.12 -5.96 76.63
N LEU A 4 -54.47 -7.12 77.18
CA LEU A 4 -53.74 -8.38 76.94
C LEU A 4 -54.15 -9.01 75.60
N LEU A 5 -55.38 -8.75 75.15
CA LEU A 5 -55.94 -9.27 73.90
C LEU A 5 -55.43 -8.50 72.67
N VAL A 6 -55.18 -7.19 72.81
CA VAL A 6 -54.58 -6.36 71.74
C VAL A 6 -53.08 -6.66 71.58
N SER A 7 -52.38 -6.99 72.67
CA SER A 7 -50.98 -7.43 72.61
C SER A 7 -50.84 -8.82 71.95
N LEU A 8 -51.80 -9.72 72.16
CA LEU A 8 -51.82 -11.04 71.52
C LEU A 8 -52.05 -10.97 70.01
N ILE A 9 -52.89 -10.03 69.54
CA ILE A 9 -53.14 -9.81 68.10
C ILE A 9 -51.90 -9.21 67.41
N PHE A 10 -51.12 -8.38 68.11
CA PHE A 10 -49.84 -7.89 67.60
C PHE A 10 -48.71 -8.93 67.66
N LEU A 11 -48.75 -9.88 68.60
CA LEU A 11 -47.75 -10.95 68.73
C LEU A 11 -47.92 -12.04 67.66
N ILE A 12 -49.15 -12.30 67.19
CA ILE A 12 -49.40 -13.26 66.08
C ILE A 12 -48.93 -12.68 64.74
N LEU A 13 -48.85 -11.35 64.60
CA LEU A 13 -48.30 -10.67 63.42
C LEU A 13 -46.75 -10.71 63.34
N LEU A 14 -46.07 -11.14 64.41
CA LEU A 14 -44.60 -11.18 64.48
C LEU A 14 -44.00 -12.59 64.49
N LEU A 15 -44.83 -13.65 64.54
CA LEU A 15 -44.37 -15.05 64.63
C LEU A 15 -45.01 -16.00 63.60
N GLY A 16 -45.60 -15.48 62.52
CA GLY A 16 -46.21 -16.28 61.45
C GLY A 16 -45.39 -16.31 60.17
N THR A 17 -44.43 -17.23 60.10
CA THR A 17 -43.83 -17.81 58.87
C THR A 17 -43.25 -16.87 57.81
N GLN A 18 -41.93 -16.98 57.64
CA GLN A 18 -41.27 -16.64 56.39
C GLN A 18 -41.92 -17.41 55.24
N VAL A 19 -42.50 -16.70 54.26
CA VAL A 19 -42.84 -17.29 52.96
C VAL A 19 -41.95 -16.64 51.92
N HIS A 20 -40.83 -17.30 51.69
CA HIS A 20 -40.03 -17.14 50.49
C HIS A 20 -40.85 -17.59 49.28
N ALA A 21 -41.43 -16.64 48.56
CA ALA A 21 -41.65 -16.62 47.12
C ALA A 21 -42.59 -15.44 46.84
N SER A 22 -42.18 -14.52 45.96
CA SER A 22 -43.09 -13.52 45.39
C SER A 22 -44.16 -14.24 44.57
N SER A 23 -45.21 -14.72 45.24
CA SER A 23 -46.34 -15.37 44.59
C SER A 23 -47.28 -14.28 44.10
N TRP A 24 -47.51 -14.27 42.79
CA TRP A 24 -48.52 -13.42 42.19
C TRP A 24 -49.87 -14.07 42.47
N SER A 25 -50.81 -13.29 43.01
CA SER A 25 -52.15 -13.79 43.31
C SER A 25 -53.23 -12.86 42.75
N TYR A 26 -54.35 -13.46 42.37
CA TYR A 26 -55.53 -12.75 41.90
C TYR A 26 -56.77 -13.44 42.43
N ILE A 27 -57.75 -12.66 42.87
CA ILE A 27 -59.05 -13.15 43.32
C ILE A 27 -60.13 -12.34 42.60
N GLY A 28 -61.09 -13.03 42.00
CA GLY A 28 -62.20 -12.40 41.29
C GLY A 28 -63.52 -13.15 41.46
N TYR A 29 -64.63 -12.42 41.26
CA TYR A 29 -65.99 -12.95 41.30
C TYR A 29 -66.53 -13.06 39.87
N PHE A 30 -67.07 -14.23 39.52
CA PHE A 30 -67.50 -14.57 38.18
C PHE A 30 -68.92 -15.13 38.18
N LYS A 31 -69.69 -14.71 37.18
CA LYS A 31 -71.05 -15.19 36.90
C LYS A 31 -71.03 -16.17 35.72
N ALA A 32 -72.13 -16.90 35.56
CA ALA A 32 -72.34 -17.73 34.38
C ALA A 32 -72.24 -16.88 33.11
N GLY A 33 -71.44 -17.33 32.15
CA GLY A 33 -71.12 -16.64 30.90
C GLY A 33 -69.82 -15.83 30.95
N ASP A 34 -69.24 -15.58 32.12
CA ASP A 34 -67.97 -14.87 32.22
C ASP A 34 -66.80 -15.72 31.72
N LYS A 35 -65.86 -15.05 31.05
CA LYS A 35 -64.61 -15.63 30.54
C LYS A 35 -63.42 -14.95 31.19
N LEU A 36 -62.41 -15.75 31.51
CA LEU A 36 -61.16 -15.32 32.11
C LEU A 36 -60.01 -15.89 31.30
N VAL A 37 -59.09 -15.04 30.86
CA VAL A 37 -57.87 -15.48 30.19
C VAL A 37 -56.68 -15.24 31.11
N ILE A 38 -55.90 -16.28 31.35
CA ILE A 38 -54.68 -16.28 32.16
C ILE A 38 -53.49 -16.50 31.24
N ASN A 39 -52.49 -15.62 31.33
CA ASN A 39 -51.21 -15.71 30.63
C ASN A 39 -51.33 -15.98 29.11
N GLU A 40 -52.39 -15.44 28.49
CA GLU A 40 -52.67 -15.50 27.05
C GLU A 40 -52.95 -16.89 26.46
N ASN A 41 -52.84 -17.96 27.25
CA ASN A 41 -52.91 -19.33 26.76
C ASN A 41 -53.98 -20.19 27.47
N THR A 42 -54.42 -19.79 28.66
CA THR A 42 -55.37 -20.53 29.48
C THR A 42 -56.68 -19.76 29.54
N THR A 43 -57.75 -20.30 28.98
CA THR A 43 -59.08 -19.68 29.05
C THR A 43 -59.96 -20.46 30.01
N ILE A 44 -60.60 -19.76 30.94
CA ILE A 44 -61.56 -20.30 31.89
C ILE A 44 -62.91 -19.67 31.58
N THR A 45 -63.89 -20.49 31.26
CA THR A 45 -65.28 -20.05 31.09
C THR A 45 -66.11 -20.61 32.23
N ILE A 46 -66.84 -19.73 32.92
CA ILE A 46 -67.78 -20.13 33.96
C ILE A 46 -69.16 -20.27 33.36
N ASP A 47 -69.83 -21.36 33.65
CA ASP A 47 -71.19 -21.62 33.19
C ASP A 47 -72.00 -22.30 34.30
N TYR A 48 -73.32 -22.33 34.12
CA TYR A 48 -74.27 -22.78 35.13
C TYR A 48 -75.30 -23.73 34.53
N ASP A 49 -75.33 -24.96 35.04
CA ASP A 49 -76.35 -25.93 34.67
C ASP A 49 -77.64 -25.64 35.46
N LYS A 50 -78.64 -25.10 34.75
CA LYS A 50 -79.96 -24.77 35.32
C LYS A 50 -80.73 -25.98 35.83
N HIS A 51 -80.49 -27.17 35.29
CA HIS A 51 -81.21 -28.38 35.68
C HIS A 51 -80.60 -29.04 36.91
N LYS A 52 -79.28 -29.01 37.01
CA LYS A 52 -78.54 -29.59 38.15
C LYS A 52 -78.26 -28.59 39.27
N HIS A 53 -78.51 -27.30 39.03
CA HIS A 53 -78.23 -26.19 39.94
C HIS A 53 -76.76 -26.12 40.36
N VAL A 54 -75.84 -26.31 39.41
CA VAL A 54 -74.41 -26.42 39.69
C VAL A 54 -73.59 -25.56 38.73
N TYR A 55 -72.57 -24.88 39.26
CA TYR A 55 -71.58 -24.17 38.47
C TYR A 55 -70.52 -25.11 37.92
N PHE A 56 -70.02 -24.84 36.72
CA PHE A 56 -68.86 -25.54 36.19
C PHE A 56 -67.91 -24.57 35.50
N ALA A 57 -66.61 -24.90 35.59
CA ALA A 57 -65.55 -24.20 34.89
C ALA A 57 -65.06 -25.06 33.73
N ILE A 58 -65.05 -24.48 32.52
CA ILE A 58 -64.38 -25.04 31.35
C ILE A 58 -63.01 -24.38 31.25
N ILE A 59 -61.95 -25.16 31.43
CA ILE A 59 -60.57 -24.69 31.33
C ILE A 59 -59.99 -25.22 30.02
N GLU A 60 -59.58 -24.30 29.16
CA GLU A 60 -58.99 -24.55 27.84
C GLU A 60 -57.53 -24.07 27.86
N ASN A 61 -56.62 -25.03 27.78
CA ASN A 61 -55.20 -24.82 27.52
C ASN A 61 -54.89 -25.26 26.08
N PRO A 62 -53.76 -24.83 25.48
CA PRO A 62 -53.40 -25.22 24.11
C PRO A 62 -53.36 -26.74 23.92
N ASP A 63 -53.00 -27.48 24.97
CA ASP A 63 -52.80 -28.93 24.92
C ASP A 63 -54.00 -29.73 25.43
N LYS A 64 -54.92 -29.11 26.18
CA LYS A 64 -56.00 -29.85 26.87
C LYS A 64 -57.19 -28.97 27.21
N LYS A 65 -58.38 -29.54 27.03
CA LYS A 65 -59.65 -29.01 27.53
C LYS A 65 -60.15 -29.88 28.70
N GLN A 66 -60.51 -29.25 29.81
CA GLN A 66 -61.04 -29.92 30.99
C GLN A 66 -62.27 -29.19 31.51
N VAL A 67 -63.26 -29.95 31.99
CA VAL A 67 -64.50 -29.43 32.58
C VAL A 67 -64.55 -29.85 34.04
N ILE A 68 -64.79 -28.89 34.92
CA ILE A 68 -64.74 -29.08 36.36
C ILE A 68 -66.03 -28.59 36.96
N VAL A 69 -66.67 -29.48 37.71
CA VAL A 69 -67.91 -29.21 38.42
C VAL A 69 -67.57 -28.59 39.78
N ILE A 70 -68.14 -27.42 40.06
CA ILE A 70 -67.91 -26.61 41.25
C ILE A 70 -69.13 -26.76 42.16
N ASN A 71 -69.02 -27.64 43.16
CA ASN A 71 -70.06 -27.85 44.16
C ASN A 71 -69.71 -27.25 45.54
N ASP A 72 -68.45 -26.85 45.74
CA ASP A 72 -67.90 -26.27 46.96
C ASP A 72 -66.59 -25.54 46.61
N THR A 73 -65.45 -26.06 47.06
CA THR A 73 -64.09 -25.60 46.71
C THR A 73 -63.35 -26.68 45.91
N ARG A 74 -62.76 -26.29 44.78
CA ARG A 74 -61.97 -27.16 43.92
C ARG A 74 -60.66 -26.48 43.54
N ASP A 75 -59.55 -27.18 43.77
CA ASP A 75 -58.22 -26.72 43.40
C ASP A 75 -57.77 -27.45 42.13
N VAL A 76 -57.19 -26.69 41.21
CA VAL A 76 -56.75 -27.14 39.89
C VAL A 76 -55.34 -26.65 39.66
N TYR A 77 -54.45 -27.58 39.31
CA TYR A 77 -53.06 -27.27 39.04
C TYR A 77 -52.82 -27.30 37.54
N ILE A 78 -52.44 -26.14 37.02
CA ILE A 78 -51.94 -25.92 35.65
C ILE A 78 -50.44 -25.62 35.80
N PRO A 79 -49.57 -25.89 34.81
CA PRO A 79 -48.13 -25.69 34.99
C PRO A 79 -47.77 -24.33 35.60
N LYS A 80 -47.23 -24.36 36.83
CA LYS A 80 -46.82 -23.19 37.63
C LYS A 80 -47.95 -22.24 38.07
N VAL A 81 -49.22 -22.66 37.94
CA VAL A 81 -50.40 -21.88 38.35
C VAL A 81 -51.39 -22.78 39.11
N MET A 82 -51.71 -22.41 40.34
CA MET A 82 -52.78 -23.02 41.13
C MET A 82 -54.05 -22.17 41.01
N ILE A 83 -55.18 -22.81 40.71
CA ILE A 83 -56.48 -22.16 40.55
C ILE A 83 -57.47 -22.82 41.48
N ARG A 84 -58.04 -22.03 42.38
CA ARG A 84 -59.09 -22.43 43.31
C ARG A 84 -60.41 -21.83 42.88
N PHE A 85 -61.40 -22.70 42.68
CA PHE A 85 -62.79 -22.34 42.42
C PHE A 85 -63.59 -22.55 43.68
N THR A 86 -64.33 -21.54 44.12
CA THR A 86 -65.22 -21.64 45.29
C THR A 86 -66.59 -21.07 44.93
N GLU A 87 -67.66 -21.83 45.17
CA GLU A 87 -69.00 -21.28 45.07
C GLU A 87 -69.33 -20.40 46.29
N PHE A 88 -69.80 -19.18 46.04
CA PHE A 88 -70.21 -18.24 47.08
C PHE A 88 -71.31 -17.32 46.59
N ASN A 89 -72.46 -17.26 47.29
CA ASN A 89 -73.59 -16.38 46.97
C ASN A 89 -74.05 -16.44 45.49
N ASN A 90 -74.25 -17.65 44.96
CA ASN A 90 -74.62 -17.88 43.55
C ASN A 90 -73.62 -17.26 42.55
N GLN A 91 -72.34 -17.22 42.90
CA GLN A 91 -71.24 -16.80 42.03
C GLN A 91 -70.05 -17.74 42.24
N THR A 92 -69.19 -17.81 41.23
CA THR A 92 -67.92 -18.52 41.34
C THR A 92 -66.83 -17.54 41.71
N VAL A 93 -66.19 -17.76 42.85
CA VAL A 93 -64.95 -17.07 43.25
C VAL A 93 -63.79 -17.86 42.68
N ILE A 94 -62.93 -17.20 41.90
CA ILE A 94 -61.71 -17.80 41.37
C ILE A 94 -60.52 -17.13 42.03
N SER A 95 -59.69 -17.93 42.69
CA SER A 95 -58.41 -17.51 43.26
C SER A 95 -57.27 -18.17 42.49
N ILE A 96 -56.37 -17.37 41.95
CA ILE A 96 -55.24 -17.82 41.13
C ILE A 96 -53.96 -17.46 41.87
N GLN A 97 -53.03 -18.41 41.95
CA GLN A 97 -51.70 -18.22 42.51
C GLN A 97 -50.65 -18.75 41.55
N SER A 98 -49.58 -18.00 41.34
CA SER A 98 -48.50 -18.36 40.43
C SER A 98 -47.16 -17.88 40.96
N GLU A 99 -46.12 -18.67 40.70
CA GLU A 99 -44.73 -18.28 40.95
C GLU A 99 -44.24 -17.21 39.95
N ASN A 100 -44.83 -17.17 38.75
CA ASN A 100 -44.51 -16.21 37.70
C ASN A 100 -45.53 -15.05 37.67
N PRO A 101 -45.14 -13.88 37.09
CA PRO A 101 -46.07 -12.79 36.84
C PRO A 101 -47.35 -13.26 36.13
N LEU A 102 -48.50 -12.83 36.63
CA LEU A 102 -49.81 -13.16 36.10
C LEU A 102 -50.33 -12.05 35.18
N SER A 103 -50.73 -12.41 33.97
CA SER A 103 -51.54 -11.57 33.07
C SER A 103 -52.97 -12.11 33.08
N ILE A 104 -53.93 -11.30 33.52
CA ILE A 104 -55.32 -11.72 33.69
C ILE A 104 -56.23 -10.75 32.95
N VAL A 105 -57.05 -11.30 32.05
CA VAL A 105 -58.03 -10.54 31.28
C VAL A 105 -59.41 -11.13 31.52
N VAL A 106 -60.30 -10.35 32.14
CA VAL A 106 -61.71 -10.71 32.37
C VAL A 106 -62.55 -10.22 31.21
N ASN A 107 -63.41 -11.09 30.67
CA ASN A 107 -64.33 -10.83 29.57
C ASN A 107 -63.66 -10.11 28.39
N PRO A 108 -62.63 -10.70 27.78
CA PRO A 108 -61.95 -10.07 26.65
C PRO A 108 -62.95 -9.83 25.51
N LYS A 109 -63.06 -8.58 25.07
CA LYS A 109 -63.81 -8.24 23.85
C LYS A 109 -63.07 -8.84 22.65
N GLU A 110 -63.76 -9.61 21.81
CA GLU A 110 -63.18 -10.31 20.64
C GLU A 110 -62.38 -9.38 19.71
N SER A 111 -62.77 -8.10 19.65
CA SER A 111 -62.07 -7.07 18.87
C SER A 111 -60.63 -6.80 19.33
N SER A 112 -60.32 -6.93 20.62
CA SER A 112 -58.98 -6.69 21.16
C SER A 112 -58.01 -7.83 20.85
N ILE A 113 -58.50 -9.07 20.87
CA ILE A 113 -57.70 -10.28 20.59
C ILE A 113 -57.25 -10.28 19.13
N SER A 114 -58.14 -9.97 18.19
CA SER A 114 -57.79 -9.89 16.76
C SER A 114 -56.72 -8.83 16.48
N LYS A 115 -56.78 -7.69 17.18
CA LYS A 115 -55.78 -6.62 17.08
C LYS A 115 -54.41 -7.09 17.57
N TYR A 116 -54.33 -7.73 18.73
CA TYR A 116 -53.08 -8.27 19.26
C TYR A 116 -52.48 -9.37 18.38
N ILE A 117 -53.30 -10.26 17.81
CA ILE A 117 -52.83 -11.29 16.86
C ILE A 117 -52.21 -10.63 15.61
N SER A 118 -52.86 -9.59 15.08
CA SER A 118 -52.34 -8.86 13.91
C SER A 118 -51.01 -8.15 14.22
N GLU A 119 -50.85 -7.65 15.44
CA GLU A 119 -49.65 -6.95 15.89
C GLU A 119 -48.49 -7.93 16.15
N ILE A 120 -48.78 -9.08 16.76
CA ILE A 120 -47.82 -10.19 16.92
C ILE A 120 -47.33 -10.68 15.56
N SER A 121 -48.22 -10.82 14.56
CA SER A 121 -47.83 -11.23 13.21
C SER A 121 -46.90 -10.21 12.55
N LYS A 122 -47.21 -8.91 12.65
CA LYS A 122 -46.34 -7.83 12.15
C LYS A 122 -44.97 -7.83 12.83
N LEU A 123 -44.94 -8.02 14.15
CA LEU A 123 -43.69 -8.08 14.91
C LEU A 123 -42.86 -9.30 14.52
N LYS A 124 -43.46 -10.48 14.34
CA LYS A 124 -42.76 -11.68 13.85
C LYS A 124 -42.14 -11.45 12.48
N ASN A 125 -42.86 -10.84 11.54
CA ASN A 125 -42.35 -10.53 10.22
C ASN A 125 -41.16 -9.55 10.30
N LYS A 126 -41.27 -8.52 11.15
CA LYS A 126 -40.19 -7.56 11.36
C LYS A 126 -38.96 -8.17 12.01
N ILE A 127 -39.13 -9.11 12.95
CA ILE A 127 -38.02 -9.88 13.52
C ILE A 127 -37.33 -10.70 12.42
N ALA A 128 -38.08 -11.42 11.59
CA ALA A 128 -37.51 -12.21 10.50
C ALA A 128 -36.72 -11.36 9.49
N GLU A 129 -37.23 -10.17 9.16
CA GLU A 129 -36.54 -9.21 8.28
C GLU A 129 -35.24 -8.71 8.90
N LEU A 130 -35.27 -8.29 10.17
CA LEU A 130 -34.09 -7.82 10.90
C LEU A 130 -33.06 -8.94 11.12
N THR A 131 -33.49 -10.19 11.32
CA THR A 131 -32.58 -11.34 11.39
C THR A 131 -31.84 -11.53 10.07
N LYS A 132 -32.56 -11.45 8.94
CA LYS A 132 -31.95 -11.56 7.60
C LYS A 132 -30.98 -10.41 7.32
N GLU A 133 -31.31 -9.20 7.73
CA GLU A 133 -30.41 -8.03 7.60
C GLU A 133 -29.13 -8.22 8.44
N ASN A 134 -29.25 -8.72 9.67
CA ASN A 134 -28.11 -9.03 10.53
C ASN A 134 -27.20 -10.11 9.93
N GLU A 135 -27.78 -11.16 9.33
CA GLU A 135 -27.00 -12.19 8.63
C GLU A 135 -26.21 -11.59 7.46
N GLN A 136 -26.85 -10.72 6.64
CA GLN A 136 -26.19 -10.04 5.53
C GLN A 136 -25.07 -9.10 6.00
N LEU A 137 -25.29 -8.36 7.09
CA LEU A 137 -24.27 -7.49 7.67
C LEU A 137 -23.09 -8.29 8.22
N ASN A 138 -23.35 -9.43 8.86
CA ASN A 138 -22.30 -10.32 9.35
C ASN A 138 -21.45 -10.89 8.20
N GLU A 139 -22.05 -11.25 7.08
CA GLU A 139 -21.31 -11.69 5.89
C GLU A 139 -20.46 -10.55 5.30
N LYS A 140 -20.98 -9.32 5.22
CA LYS A 140 -20.19 -8.14 4.82
C LYS A 140 -19.01 -7.88 5.77
N ILE A 141 -19.21 -8.02 7.07
CA ILE A 141 -18.14 -7.87 8.07
C ILE A 141 -17.05 -8.93 7.86
N LYS A 142 -17.43 -10.19 7.61
CA LYS A 142 -16.47 -11.26 7.30
C LYS A 142 -15.66 -10.94 6.04
N GLU A 143 -16.31 -10.50 4.97
CA GLU A 143 -15.65 -10.15 3.71
C GLU A 143 -14.67 -8.97 3.90
N LEU A 144 -15.10 -7.92 4.62
CA LEU A 144 -14.24 -6.78 4.94
C LEU A 144 -13.04 -7.17 5.80
N ASN A 145 -13.23 -8.04 6.80
CA ASN A 145 -12.14 -8.55 7.64
C ASN A 145 -11.14 -9.41 6.84
N GLN A 146 -11.62 -10.18 5.86
CA GLN A 146 -10.74 -10.91 4.93
C GLN A 146 -9.93 -9.95 4.06
N LYS A 147 -10.56 -8.92 3.49
CA LYS A 147 -9.88 -7.87 2.73
C LYS A 147 -8.85 -7.11 3.58
N LEU A 148 -9.20 -6.74 4.81
CA LEU A 148 -8.27 -6.13 5.78
C LEU A 148 -7.09 -7.04 6.09
N SER A 149 -7.33 -8.34 6.28
CA SER A 149 -6.26 -9.32 6.54
C SER A 149 -5.35 -9.50 5.32
N GLN A 150 -5.90 -9.48 4.10
CA GLN A 150 -5.11 -9.53 2.86
C GLN A 150 -4.28 -8.26 2.68
N ASN A 151 -4.89 -7.08 2.89
CA ASN A 151 -4.18 -5.80 2.83
C ASN A 151 -3.10 -5.70 3.92
N GLY A 152 -3.36 -6.18 5.13
CA GLY A 152 -2.38 -6.25 6.21
C GLY A 152 -1.21 -7.18 5.87
N LYS A 153 -1.46 -8.31 5.19
CA LYS A 153 -0.40 -9.18 4.65
C LYS A 153 0.41 -8.49 3.55
N GLN A 154 -0.24 -7.78 2.63
CA GLN A 154 0.45 -6.99 1.60
C GLN A 154 1.30 -5.85 2.19
N GLN A 155 0.79 -5.18 3.23
CA GLN A 155 1.53 -4.16 3.96
C GLN A 155 2.69 -4.77 4.77
N SER A 156 2.54 -5.98 5.31
CA SER A 156 3.63 -6.72 5.96
C SER A 156 4.74 -7.15 5.00
N THR A 157 4.40 -7.42 3.72
CA THR A 157 5.41 -7.61 2.67
C THR A 157 6.09 -6.31 2.27
N GLN A 158 5.42 -5.16 2.36
CA GLN A 158 6.04 -3.85 2.18
C GLN A 158 6.93 -3.46 3.36
N THR A 159 6.63 -3.82 4.61
CA THR A 159 7.51 -3.55 5.76
C THR A 159 8.75 -4.45 5.84
N LYS A 160 8.97 -5.38 4.89
CA LYS A 160 10.29 -5.97 4.59
C LYS A 160 11.20 -5.03 3.77
N GLN A 161 10.75 -3.82 3.45
CA GLN A 161 11.55 -2.75 2.84
C GLN A 161 12.80 -2.26 3.61
N PRO A 162 12.95 -2.34 4.95
CA PRO A 162 14.18 -1.84 5.57
C PRO A 162 15.43 -2.63 5.15
N GLN A 163 15.27 -3.92 4.78
CA GLN A 163 16.38 -4.70 4.21
C GLN A 163 16.73 -4.25 2.79
N ASN A 164 15.73 -3.96 1.96
CA ASN A 164 15.96 -3.44 0.61
C ASN A 164 16.55 -2.02 0.64
N PHE A 165 16.19 -1.20 1.63
CA PHE A 165 16.74 0.15 1.80
C PHE A 165 18.22 0.13 2.19
N ASN A 166 18.62 -0.69 3.17
CA ASN A 166 20.03 -0.85 3.54
C ASN A 166 20.87 -1.45 2.40
N GLN A 167 20.33 -2.42 1.66
CA GLN A 167 20.99 -2.95 0.47
C GLN A 167 21.12 -1.90 -0.64
N LEU A 168 20.09 -1.07 -0.86
CA LEU A 168 20.15 0.04 -1.81
C LEU A 168 21.21 1.06 -1.38
N GLN A 169 21.26 1.43 -0.10
CA GLN A 169 22.27 2.37 0.42
C GLN A 169 23.69 1.84 0.22
N LEU A 170 23.94 0.55 0.51
CA LEU A 170 25.23 -0.07 0.26
C LEU A 170 25.58 -0.07 -1.23
N LYS A 171 24.61 -0.35 -2.11
CA LYS A 171 24.80 -0.30 -3.56
C LYS A 171 25.12 1.12 -4.04
N ILE A 172 24.41 2.13 -3.54
CA ILE A 172 24.67 3.55 -3.83
C ILE A 172 26.07 3.94 -3.37
N LEU A 173 26.49 3.52 -2.17
CA LEU A 173 27.80 3.84 -1.61
C LEU A 173 28.92 3.19 -2.44
N ASN A 174 28.75 1.93 -2.87
CA ASN A 174 29.68 1.24 -3.75
C ASN A 174 29.77 1.90 -5.13
N LEU A 175 28.63 2.20 -5.77
CA LEU A 175 28.60 2.89 -7.06
C LEU A 175 29.19 4.30 -7.00
N THR A 176 29.05 4.98 -5.86
CA THR A 176 29.65 6.30 -5.63
C THR A 176 31.18 6.20 -5.53
N LYS A 177 31.69 5.18 -4.83
CA LYS A 177 33.13 4.89 -4.76
C LYS A 177 33.69 4.53 -6.13
N GLU A 178 33.00 3.70 -6.89
CA GLU A 178 33.39 3.32 -8.25
C GLU A 178 33.41 4.52 -9.19
N ASN A 179 32.38 5.38 -9.15
CA ASN A 179 32.36 6.63 -9.91
C ASN A 179 33.54 7.57 -9.57
N ARG A 180 33.95 7.64 -8.30
CA ARG A 180 35.12 8.43 -7.91
C ARG A 180 36.41 7.85 -8.50
N LYS A 181 36.60 6.54 -8.42
CA LYS A 181 37.75 5.85 -9.03
C LYS A 181 37.80 6.05 -10.53
N LEU A 182 36.67 5.87 -11.23
CA LEU A 182 36.59 6.07 -12.67
C LEU A 182 36.91 7.52 -13.06
N LYS A 183 36.47 8.51 -12.28
CA LYS A 183 36.84 9.93 -12.51
C LYS A 183 38.34 10.17 -12.32
N GLU A 184 38.95 9.56 -11.32
CA GLU A 184 40.40 9.64 -11.09
C GLU A 184 41.18 8.98 -12.24
N GLU A 185 40.75 7.81 -12.70
CA GLU A 185 41.33 7.12 -13.85
C GLU A 185 41.20 7.95 -15.13
N LEU A 186 40.02 8.55 -15.37
CA LEU A 186 39.79 9.42 -16.53
C LEU A 186 40.67 10.67 -16.48
N ALA A 187 40.82 11.29 -15.29
CA ALA A 187 41.73 12.42 -15.10
C ALA A 187 43.21 12.03 -15.35
N ASN A 188 43.63 10.86 -14.86
CA ASN A 188 44.98 10.34 -15.09
C ASN A 188 45.23 10.05 -16.59
N LEU A 189 44.27 9.41 -17.25
CA LEU A 189 44.34 9.12 -18.67
C LEU A 189 44.39 10.42 -19.51
N THR A 190 43.61 11.42 -19.13
CA THR A 190 43.63 12.76 -19.77
C THR A 190 44.98 13.43 -19.60
N LYS A 191 45.61 13.35 -18.41
CA LYS A 191 46.96 13.85 -18.19
C LYS A 191 47.99 13.14 -19.08
N LYS A 192 47.93 11.80 -19.14
CA LYS A 192 48.81 11.00 -20.02
C LYS A 192 48.61 11.36 -21.49
N TYR A 193 47.37 11.50 -21.94
CA TYR A 193 47.05 11.90 -23.31
C TYR A 193 47.63 13.29 -23.64
N ASN A 194 47.46 14.27 -22.75
CA ASN A 194 48.00 15.61 -22.97
C ASN A 194 49.54 15.63 -22.96
N ALA A 195 50.18 14.85 -22.10
CA ALA A 195 51.64 14.69 -22.09
C ALA A 195 52.13 14.08 -23.42
N LEU A 196 51.53 12.97 -23.86
CA LEU A 196 51.86 12.34 -25.15
C LEU A 196 51.62 13.27 -26.33
N LYS A 197 50.53 14.04 -26.31
CA LYS A 197 50.24 15.04 -27.35
C LYS A 197 51.32 16.12 -27.40
N GLY A 198 51.77 16.60 -26.23
CA GLY A 198 52.87 17.55 -26.12
C GLY A 198 54.20 16.99 -26.63
N GLU A 199 54.56 15.77 -26.24
CA GLU A 199 55.75 15.06 -26.74
C GLU A 199 55.71 14.89 -28.26
N ASN A 200 54.57 14.51 -28.81
CA ASN A 200 54.41 14.34 -30.26
C ASN A 200 54.52 15.68 -31.01
N GLN A 201 53.97 16.76 -30.46
CA GLN A 201 54.18 18.11 -31.00
C GLN A 201 55.65 18.53 -30.95
N TYR A 202 56.34 18.28 -29.84
CA TYR A 202 57.76 18.57 -29.69
C TYR A 202 58.61 17.78 -30.69
N LEU A 203 58.37 16.47 -30.83
CA LEU A 203 59.04 15.62 -31.82
C LEU A 203 58.78 16.10 -33.25
N LYS A 204 57.56 16.57 -33.55
CA LYS A 204 57.22 17.12 -34.87
C LYS A 204 57.99 18.42 -35.17
N GLU A 205 58.15 19.30 -34.18
CA GLU A 205 58.97 20.51 -34.31
C GLU A 205 60.46 20.19 -34.44
N GLN A 206 60.97 19.22 -33.69
CA GLN A 206 62.35 18.73 -33.87
C GLN A 206 62.55 18.21 -35.28
N LEU A 207 61.65 17.37 -35.79
CA LEU A 207 61.73 16.80 -37.14
C LEU A 207 61.71 17.89 -38.22
N LYS A 208 60.87 18.90 -38.06
CA LYS A 208 60.84 20.08 -38.94
C LYS A 208 62.16 20.86 -38.88
N THR A 209 62.74 21.00 -37.70
CA THR A 209 64.05 21.65 -37.50
C THR A 209 65.16 20.85 -38.18
N TYR A 210 65.20 19.53 -38.00
CA TYR A 210 66.15 18.64 -38.68
C TYR A 210 66.00 18.72 -40.21
N GLN A 211 64.77 18.71 -40.72
CA GLN A 211 64.50 18.89 -42.15
C GLN A 211 65.02 20.24 -42.65
N ALA A 212 64.79 21.34 -41.91
CA ALA A 212 65.28 22.66 -42.28
C ALA A 212 66.81 22.75 -42.27
N VAL A 213 67.46 22.18 -41.24
CA VAL A 213 68.93 22.11 -41.15
C VAL A 213 69.49 21.27 -42.30
N PHE A 214 68.89 20.12 -42.59
CA PHE A 214 69.30 19.26 -43.69
C PHE A 214 69.17 19.96 -45.04
N SER A 215 68.01 20.56 -45.34
CA SER A 215 67.83 21.35 -46.57
C SER A 215 68.81 22.51 -46.67
N GLY A 216 69.11 23.20 -45.56
CA GLY A 216 70.10 24.28 -45.54
C GLY A 216 71.55 23.80 -45.66
N LEU A 217 71.86 22.57 -45.25
CA LEU A 217 73.15 21.92 -45.50
C LEU A 217 73.27 21.51 -46.97
N VAL A 218 72.24 20.88 -47.53
CA VAL A 218 72.18 20.49 -48.95
C VAL A 218 72.35 21.72 -49.84
N SER A 219 71.60 22.79 -49.59
CA SER A 219 71.71 24.02 -50.37
C SER A 219 73.08 24.69 -50.23
N ARG A 220 73.71 24.66 -49.05
CA ARG A 220 75.10 25.15 -48.88
C ARG A 220 76.12 24.29 -49.60
N VAL A 221 75.95 22.97 -49.62
CA VAL A 221 76.83 22.05 -50.38
C VAL A 221 76.67 22.29 -51.89
N GLU A 222 75.44 22.49 -52.37
CA GLU A 222 75.18 22.85 -53.77
C GLU A 222 75.82 24.20 -54.12
N GLN A 223 75.62 25.23 -53.30
CA GLN A 223 76.24 26.54 -53.50
C GLN A 223 77.77 26.50 -53.43
N HIS A 224 78.35 25.73 -52.51
CA HIS A 224 79.80 25.58 -52.44
C HIS A 224 80.35 24.80 -53.63
N ALA A 225 79.65 23.76 -54.08
CA ALA A 225 80.02 23.05 -55.30
C ALA A 225 79.97 24.00 -56.50
N GLU A 226 78.89 24.76 -56.68
CA GLU A 226 78.78 25.77 -57.74
C GLU A 226 79.86 26.86 -57.63
N SER A 227 80.13 27.37 -56.42
CA SER A 227 81.16 28.39 -56.21
C SER A 227 82.55 27.85 -56.49
N ASP A 228 82.87 26.63 -56.08
CA ASP A 228 84.16 25.98 -56.32
C ASP A 228 84.34 25.72 -57.81
N TYR A 229 83.29 25.28 -58.52
CA TYR A 229 83.32 25.13 -59.98
C TYR A 229 83.52 26.49 -60.68
N ILE A 230 82.82 27.54 -60.25
CA ILE A 230 82.97 28.89 -60.81
C ILE A 230 84.35 29.47 -60.49
N GLU A 231 84.90 29.21 -59.30
CA GLU A 231 86.22 29.69 -58.88
C GLU A 231 87.34 28.96 -59.64
N GLN A 232 87.24 27.64 -59.82
CA GLN A 232 88.15 26.87 -60.69
C GLN A 232 88.06 27.32 -62.16
N ALA A 233 86.85 27.60 -62.66
CA ALA A 233 86.65 28.16 -64.00
C ALA A 233 87.26 29.58 -64.14
N LYS A 234 87.13 30.44 -63.13
CA LYS A 234 87.77 31.77 -63.13
C LYS A 234 89.28 31.68 -63.03
N LYS A 235 89.82 30.77 -62.21
CA LYS A 235 91.27 30.55 -62.06
C LYS A 235 91.88 30.01 -63.35
N SER A 236 91.23 29.06 -64.02
CA SER A 236 91.66 28.56 -65.33
C SER A 236 91.59 29.65 -66.40
N LYS A 237 90.53 30.49 -66.42
CA LYS A 237 90.44 31.64 -67.33
C LYS A 237 91.58 32.64 -67.11
N LYS A 238 91.93 32.96 -65.87
CA LYS A 238 93.03 33.90 -65.55
C LYS A 238 94.41 33.35 -65.95
N THR A 239 94.60 32.04 -65.87
CA THR A 239 95.82 31.37 -66.36
C THR A 239 95.87 31.34 -67.89
N ALA A 240 94.74 31.05 -68.54
CA ALA A 240 94.62 31.08 -70.00
C ALA A 240 94.85 32.50 -70.55
N GLU A 241 94.30 33.54 -69.91
CA GLU A 241 94.51 34.93 -70.31
C GLU A 241 95.99 35.35 -70.22
N ARG A 242 96.70 34.93 -69.16
CA ARG A 242 98.16 35.13 -69.06
C ARG A 242 98.94 34.37 -70.13
N LEU A 243 98.52 33.16 -70.49
CA LEU A 243 99.13 32.39 -71.59
C LEU A 243 98.84 33.04 -72.95
N PHE A 244 97.63 33.52 -73.19
CA PHE A 244 97.30 34.23 -74.43
C PHE A 244 98.11 35.53 -74.56
N ILE A 245 98.25 36.30 -73.48
CA ILE A 245 99.11 37.50 -73.47
C ILE A 245 100.57 37.13 -73.77
N SER A 246 101.11 36.05 -73.19
CA SER A 246 102.49 35.63 -73.47
C SER A 246 102.70 35.16 -74.91
N ILE A 247 101.72 34.46 -75.49
CA ILE A 247 101.72 34.03 -76.90
C ILE A 247 101.65 35.23 -77.85
N ILE A 248 100.82 36.23 -77.54
CA ILE A 248 100.73 37.45 -78.36
C ILE A 248 102.05 38.24 -78.31
N LEU A 249 102.64 38.38 -77.13
CA LEU A 249 103.94 39.05 -76.96
C LEU A 249 105.06 38.31 -77.69
N SER A 250 105.10 36.98 -77.65
CA SER A 250 106.10 36.19 -78.39
C SER A 250 105.90 36.32 -79.90
N GLY A 251 104.66 36.30 -80.37
CA GLY A 251 104.31 36.51 -81.78
C GLY A 251 104.72 37.88 -82.31
N LEU A 252 104.53 38.95 -81.52
CA LEU A 252 104.98 40.29 -81.86
C LEU A 252 106.51 40.38 -81.93
N PHE A 253 107.23 39.72 -81.02
CA PHE A 253 108.69 39.68 -81.04
C PHE A 253 109.21 38.98 -82.30
N VAL A 254 108.67 37.79 -82.63
CA VAL A 254 109.10 37.01 -83.80
C VAL A 254 108.72 37.72 -85.10
N GLY A 255 107.51 38.27 -85.19
CA GLY A 255 107.07 39.05 -86.35
C GLY A 255 107.87 40.34 -86.55
N GLY A 256 108.17 41.06 -85.47
CA GLY A 256 109.00 42.27 -85.49
C GLY A 256 110.44 42.00 -85.92
N PHE A 257 111.07 40.97 -85.36
CA PHE A 257 112.42 40.55 -85.77
C PHE A 257 112.46 40.02 -87.21
N GLY A 258 111.44 39.26 -87.62
CA GLY A 258 111.30 38.78 -88.99
C GLY A 258 111.20 39.92 -90.02
N LEU A 259 110.43 40.97 -89.72
CA LEU A 259 110.32 42.18 -90.55
C LEU A 259 111.62 42.99 -90.60
N LEU A 260 112.34 43.08 -89.49
CA LEU A 260 113.66 43.73 -89.43
C LEU A 260 114.69 43.00 -90.30
N LEU A 261 114.74 41.67 -90.22
CA LEU A 261 115.61 40.85 -91.07
C LEU A 261 115.20 40.93 -92.55
N TYR A 262 113.89 40.93 -92.85
CA TYR A 262 113.39 41.09 -94.21
C TYR A 262 113.77 42.45 -94.83
N ARG A 263 113.66 43.55 -94.06
CA ARG A 263 114.12 44.88 -94.50
C ARG A 263 115.63 44.93 -94.74
N LYS A 264 116.43 44.27 -93.89
CA LYS A 264 117.89 44.21 -94.06
C LYS A 264 118.29 43.42 -95.31
N LYS A 265 117.57 42.32 -95.63
CA LYS A 265 117.82 41.53 -96.84
C LYS A 265 117.50 42.30 -98.13
N ARG A 266 116.42 43.10 -98.18
CA ARG A 266 116.11 43.92 -99.37
C ARG A 266 117.19 44.94 -99.71
N LYS A 267 117.94 45.47 -98.72
CA LYS A 267 119.04 46.41 -98.98
C LYS A 267 120.26 45.76 -99.65
N TYR A 268 120.40 44.44 -99.62
CA TYR A 268 121.54 43.72 -100.20
C TYR A 268 121.36 43.32 -101.67
N TYR A 269 120.17 43.50 -102.26
CA TYR A 269 119.88 43.07 -103.64
C TYR A 269 119.59 44.25 -104.59
N LEU A 270 119.97 45.47 -104.21
CA LEU A 270 119.73 46.71 -104.98
C LEU A 270 120.99 47.59 -105.11
N GLU A 271 122.18 47.01 -104.91
CA GLU A 271 123.44 47.44 -105.53
C GLU A 271 123.69 46.58 -106.78
#